data_AF-A0A1H4FH48-F1
#
_entry.id   AF-A0A1H4FH48-F1
#
_cell.length_a   1.000
_cell.length_b   1.000
_cell.length_c   1.000
_cell.angle_alpha   90.00
_cell.angle_beta   90.00
_cell.angle_gamma   90.00
#
_symmetry.space_group_name_H-M   'P 1'
#
loop_
_entity.id
_entity.type
_entity.pdbx_description
1 polymer ?
#
loop_
_entity_poly.entity_id
_entity_poly.type
_entity_poly.pdbx_seq_one_letter_code
_entity_poly.pdbx_strand_id
1 'polypeptide(L)'
;MRNTTSPTRFATLAAGAAAVLLALAACSTTGGGGYSAPGSGASTPSSPSGSSGISAVALKTGSTTLGTVVVDGKGLTAYVFDKDTAGSGMSVCSGQCATQWPAIETGSAHPTVQGVTGTVGTITGVDGKKQVTLDGHPLYTYAGDSSAGDVTGQGFGGIWWVVGPDGAKITSSSSTPSSGGGYTK
;
A
#
# COMPACT_ATOMS: atom_id res chain seq x y z
N MET A 1 14.34 52.67 -25.56
CA MET A 1 14.97 52.35 -26.87
C MET A 1 14.38 51.04 -27.38
N ARG A 2 14.29 50.83 -28.70
CA ARG A 2 13.49 49.75 -29.33
C ARG A 2 14.34 48.49 -29.62
N ASN A 3 13.70 47.47 -30.22
CA ASN A 3 14.27 46.28 -30.90
C ASN A 3 14.71 45.13 -29.95
N THR A 4 14.53 43.82 -30.21
CA THR A 4 14.14 43.01 -31.40
C THR A 4 13.68 41.61 -30.84
N THR A 5 12.59 40.91 -31.22
CA THR A 5 12.20 40.24 -32.49
C THR A 5 13.11 39.02 -32.82
N SER A 6 12.71 37.78 -33.14
CA SER A 6 11.43 37.08 -33.40
C SER A 6 11.54 35.58 -33.01
N PRO A 7 10.47 34.74 -33.06
CA PRO A 7 10.51 33.31 -32.73
C PRO A 7 10.91 32.41 -33.93
N THR A 8 11.28 31.15 -33.67
CA THR A 8 11.47 30.14 -34.74
C THR A 8 10.72 28.84 -34.41
N ARG A 9 9.88 28.40 -35.35
CA ARG A 9 9.24 27.09 -35.34
C ARG A 9 10.09 26.10 -36.15
N PHE A 10 10.13 24.84 -35.74
CA PHE A 10 10.44 23.74 -36.64
C PHE A 10 9.28 22.74 -36.64
N ALA A 11 8.76 22.49 -37.83
CA ALA A 11 7.78 21.45 -38.11
C ALA A 11 8.40 20.47 -39.09
N THR A 12 8.14 19.18 -38.90
CA THR A 12 8.44 18.12 -39.87
C THR A 12 7.24 17.20 -39.97
N LEU A 13 6.80 16.94 -41.21
CA LEU A 13 5.71 16.02 -41.56
C LEU A 13 6.28 14.65 -41.94
N ALA A 14 5.50 13.58 -41.69
CA ALA A 14 5.23 12.41 -42.55
C ALA A 14 4.60 11.32 -41.65
N ALA A 15 3.38 10.81 -41.84
CA ALA A 15 2.73 10.24 -43.02
C ALA A 15 3.37 8.91 -43.48
N GLY A 16 2.70 7.79 -43.20
CA GLY A 16 3.12 6.46 -43.64
C GLY A 16 2.22 5.35 -43.09
N ALA A 17 1.24 4.90 -43.88
CA ALA A 17 0.40 3.74 -43.58
C ALA A 17 0.66 2.63 -44.61
N ALA A 18 0.80 1.38 -44.16
CA ALA A 18 0.78 0.19 -45.02
C ALA A 18 0.40 -1.05 -44.19
N ALA A 19 -0.42 -1.93 -44.76
CA ALA A 19 -0.83 -3.20 -44.17
C ALA A 19 -0.53 -4.37 -45.12
N VAL A 20 -0.02 -5.48 -44.59
CA VAL A 20 0.20 -6.78 -45.27
C VAL A 20 0.05 -7.86 -44.19
N LEU A 21 -1.03 -8.64 -44.09
CA LEU A 21 -1.57 -9.71 -44.94
C LEU A 21 -0.79 -11.05 -44.95
N LEU A 22 -1.46 -12.07 -44.40
CA LEU A 22 -1.45 -13.51 -44.72
C LEU A 22 -0.14 -14.32 -44.72
N ALA A 23 -0.15 -15.38 -43.90
CA ALA A 23 0.41 -16.68 -44.27
C ALA A 23 -0.61 -17.78 -43.94
N LEU A 24 -1.02 -18.57 -44.93
CA LEU A 24 -1.85 -19.76 -44.72
C LEU A 24 -0.95 -20.98 -44.46
N ALA A 25 -1.39 -21.86 -43.57
CA ALA A 25 -0.93 -23.25 -43.52
C ALA A 25 -2.16 -24.17 -43.42
N ALA A 26 -2.29 -25.12 -44.34
CA ALA A 26 -3.45 -26.00 -44.44
C ALA A 26 -3.08 -27.42 -44.89
N CYS A 27 -3.46 -28.41 -44.09
CA CYS A 27 -3.92 -29.76 -44.47
C CYS A 27 -4.55 -30.39 -43.20
N SER A 28 -5.82 -30.82 -43.20
CA SER A 28 -6.39 -32.05 -43.79
C SER A 28 -5.81 -33.31 -43.11
N THR A 29 -6.58 -34.28 -42.60
CA THR A 29 -7.76 -34.95 -43.20
C THR A 29 -8.71 -35.63 -42.19
N THR A 30 -9.97 -35.83 -42.62
CA THR A 30 -10.86 -37.00 -42.44
C THR A 30 -10.99 -37.76 -41.10
N GLY A 31 -12.22 -37.74 -40.54
CA GLY A 31 -12.95 -38.99 -40.26
C GLY A 31 -13.51 -39.21 -38.84
N GLY A 32 -14.76 -39.71 -38.78
CA GLY A 32 -15.29 -40.44 -37.62
C GLY A 32 -16.23 -39.66 -36.70
N GLY A 33 -17.53 -39.97 -36.74
CA GLY A 33 -18.47 -39.59 -35.67
C GLY A 33 -18.30 -40.50 -34.45
N GLY A 34 -18.50 -39.96 -33.25
CA GLY A 34 -18.34 -40.71 -32.00
C GLY A 34 -18.80 -39.91 -30.79
N TYR A 35 -20.07 -40.08 -30.43
CA TYR A 35 -20.64 -39.61 -29.17
C TYR A 35 -19.95 -40.31 -27.99
N SER A 36 -19.30 -39.56 -27.09
CA SER A 36 -19.09 -39.92 -25.68
C SER A 36 -18.46 -38.75 -24.91
N ALA A 37 -19.21 -38.22 -23.96
CA ALA A 37 -18.68 -37.51 -22.80
C ALA A 37 -18.91 -38.38 -21.55
N PRO A 38 -18.24 -38.14 -20.41
CA PRO A 38 -17.27 -37.08 -20.12
C PRO A 38 -15.89 -37.61 -19.71
N GLY A 39 -14.85 -36.78 -19.85
CA GLY A 39 -13.53 -37.09 -19.31
C GLY A 39 -12.55 -35.92 -19.37
N SER A 40 -11.96 -35.60 -18.22
CA SER A 40 -10.90 -34.62 -17.93
C SER A 40 -11.38 -33.37 -17.18
N GLY A 41 -11.05 -33.33 -15.89
CA GLY A 41 -11.18 -32.11 -15.09
C GLY A 41 -10.16 -31.07 -15.54
N ALA A 42 -10.64 -29.87 -15.87
CA ALA A 42 -9.79 -28.72 -16.11
C ALA A 42 -9.28 -28.16 -14.77
N SER A 43 -8.17 -28.71 -14.28
CA SER A 43 -7.46 -28.16 -13.13
C SER A 43 -6.84 -26.81 -13.50
N THR A 44 -7.58 -25.72 -13.25
CA THR A 44 -7.01 -24.37 -13.27
C THR A 44 -5.91 -24.27 -12.20
N PRO A 45 -4.66 -23.88 -12.54
CA PRO A 45 -3.67 -23.60 -11.51
C PRO A 45 -4.07 -22.31 -10.79
N SER A 46 -4.73 -22.45 -9.64
CA SER A 46 -4.94 -21.34 -8.72
C SER A 46 -3.57 -20.83 -8.26
N SER A 47 -3.14 -19.69 -8.78
CA SER A 47 -1.96 -19.00 -8.27
C SER A 47 -2.10 -18.81 -6.77
N PRO A 48 -1.18 -19.30 -5.92
CA PRO A 48 -1.21 -18.98 -4.51
C PRO A 48 -0.94 -17.48 -4.37
N SER A 49 -2.00 -16.70 -4.13
CA SER A 49 -1.85 -15.32 -3.67
C SER A 49 -1.06 -15.39 -2.38
N GLY A 50 0.20 -14.93 -2.43
CA GLY A 50 1.17 -15.14 -1.37
C GLY A 50 0.69 -14.50 -0.09
N SER A 51 0.14 -15.31 0.83
CA SER A 51 -0.16 -14.89 2.19
C SER A 51 1.16 -14.74 2.95
N SER A 52 1.82 -13.61 2.71
CA SER A 52 3.05 -13.21 3.40
C SER A 52 2.75 -13.12 4.89
N GLY A 53 3.22 -14.12 5.64
CA GLY A 53 2.75 -14.49 6.97
C GLY A 53 2.25 -13.32 7.83
N ILE A 54 0.97 -13.38 8.19
CA ILE A 54 0.35 -12.47 9.14
C ILE A 54 1.03 -12.71 10.50
N SER A 55 1.70 -11.68 11.02
CA SER A 55 2.39 -11.78 12.31
C SER A 55 1.38 -11.87 13.46
N ALA A 56 1.70 -12.65 14.49
CA ALA A 56 0.80 -12.87 15.64
C ALA A 56 0.55 -11.60 16.47
N VAL A 57 1.48 -10.63 16.39
CA VAL A 57 1.30 -9.25 16.86
C VAL A 57 1.11 -8.38 15.62
N ALA A 58 0.02 -7.63 15.55
CA ALA A 58 -0.30 -6.80 14.41
C ALA A 58 0.44 -5.45 14.45
N LEU A 59 0.49 -4.82 15.62
CA LEU A 59 1.19 -3.55 15.87
C LEU A 59 2.03 -3.63 17.14
N LYS A 60 3.16 -2.93 17.15
CA LYS A 60 3.98 -2.71 18.35
C LYS A 60 4.60 -1.32 18.30
N THR A 61 5.19 -0.86 19.39
CA THR A 61 6.04 0.35 19.37
C THR A 61 7.46 0.03 18.90
N GLY A 62 8.05 0.92 18.10
CA GLY A 62 9.45 0.87 17.68
C GLY A 62 10.13 2.24 17.83
N SER A 63 11.46 2.26 17.85
CA SER A 63 12.26 3.50 17.92
C SER A 63 12.77 3.89 16.54
N THR A 64 12.65 5.17 16.19
CA THR A 64 13.08 5.75 14.92
C THR A 64 13.81 7.08 15.16
N THR A 65 14.29 7.73 14.09
CA THR A 65 14.77 9.13 14.13
C THR A 65 13.67 10.14 14.49
N LEU A 66 12.39 9.76 14.44
CA LEU A 66 11.24 10.57 14.88
C LEU A 66 10.84 10.30 16.35
N GLY A 67 11.57 9.43 17.06
CA GLY A 67 11.24 8.98 18.41
C GLY A 67 10.52 7.63 18.43
N THR A 68 9.71 7.38 19.47
CA THR A 68 8.89 6.17 19.58
C THR A 68 7.65 6.30 18.69
N VAL A 69 7.45 5.32 17.80
CA VAL A 69 6.36 5.28 16.81
C VAL A 69 5.67 3.92 16.81
N VAL A 70 4.54 3.80 16.12
CA VAL A 70 3.94 2.49 15.83
C VAL A 70 4.62 1.85 14.63
N VAL A 71 4.89 0.56 14.75
CA VAL A 71 5.40 -0.31 13.69
C VAL A 71 4.52 -1.57 13.59
N ASP A 72 4.53 -2.23 12.43
CA ASP A 72 3.82 -3.49 12.23
C ASP A 72 4.47 -4.66 13.00
N GLY A 73 3.86 -5.84 12.92
CA GLY A 73 4.42 -7.07 13.50
C GLY A 73 5.85 -7.40 13.06
N LYS A 74 6.25 -7.02 11.83
CA LYS A 74 7.58 -7.23 11.26
C LYS A 74 8.59 -6.16 11.69
N GLY A 75 8.11 -4.99 12.12
CA GLY A 75 8.91 -3.84 12.56
C GLY A 75 8.98 -2.69 11.55
N LEU A 76 8.21 -2.73 10.47
CA LEU A 76 8.10 -1.64 9.49
C LEU A 76 7.20 -0.53 10.03
N THR A 77 7.55 0.73 9.78
CA THR A 77 6.82 1.89 10.30
C THR A 77 5.38 1.95 9.81
N ALA A 78 4.46 2.27 10.72
CA ALA A 78 3.04 2.46 10.42
C ALA A 78 2.75 3.92 10.06
N TYR A 79 2.03 4.11 8.97
CA TYR A 79 1.64 5.40 8.42
C TYR A 79 0.11 5.53 8.32
N VAL A 80 -0.37 6.77 8.35
CA VAL A 80 -1.75 7.15 8.00
C VAL A 80 -1.78 8.10 6.82
N PHE A 81 -2.89 8.05 6.08
CA PHE A 81 -3.12 8.82 4.86
C PHE A 81 -4.15 9.94 5.09
N ASP A 82 -3.82 11.18 4.77
CA ASP A 82 -4.72 12.34 4.96
C ASP A 82 -5.95 12.35 4.05
N LYS A 83 -6.00 11.47 3.05
CA LYS A 83 -7.20 11.29 2.21
C LYS A 83 -8.19 10.27 2.79
N ASP A 84 -7.79 9.51 3.81
CA ASP A 84 -8.70 8.63 4.54
C ASP A 84 -9.40 9.40 5.66
N THR A 85 -10.73 9.26 5.74
CA THR A 85 -11.54 9.83 6.82
C THR A 85 -11.57 8.88 8.00
N ALA A 86 -11.08 9.33 9.17
CA ALA A 86 -11.11 8.56 10.41
C ALA A 86 -12.53 8.07 10.74
N GLY A 87 -12.67 6.80 11.10
CA GLY A 87 -13.95 6.20 11.50
C GLY A 87 -14.95 5.96 10.36
N SER A 88 -14.61 6.30 9.11
CA SER A 88 -15.47 6.04 7.93
C SER A 88 -15.67 4.55 7.61
N GLY A 89 -14.82 3.68 8.17
CA GLY A 89 -14.83 2.25 7.89
C GLY A 89 -14.20 1.86 6.54
N MET A 90 -13.61 2.80 5.81
CA MET A 90 -13.06 2.59 4.46
C MET A 90 -11.69 3.26 4.27
N SER A 91 -10.92 2.72 3.33
CA SER A 91 -9.71 3.32 2.76
C SER A 91 -9.98 3.78 1.33
N VAL A 92 -9.43 4.93 0.92
CA VAL A 92 -9.43 5.38 -0.48
C VAL A 92 -8.14 4.98 -1.22
N CYS A 93 -7.15 4.41 -0.53
CA CYS A 93 -5.87 4.03 -1.08
C CYS A 93 -5.97 2.70 -1.86
N SER A 94 -6.19 2.80 -3.17
CA SER A 94 -6.35 1.65 -4.08
C SER A 94 -5.40 1.69 -5.28
N GLY A 95 -5.27 0.57 -5.99
CA GLY A 95 -4.41 0.45 -7.18
C GLY A 95 -2.94 0.74 -6.87
N GLN A 96 -2.36 1.72 -7.58
CA GLN A 96 -0.97 2.15 -7.36
C GLN A 96 -0.73 2.71 -5.95
N CYS A 97 -1.75 3.28 -5.30
CA CYS A 97 -1.63 3.70 -3.91
C CYS A 97 -1.33 2.50 -3.00
N ALA A 98 -2.13 1.44 -3.09
CA ALA A 98 -1.94 0.21 -2.32
C ALA A 98 -0.65 -0.56 -2.69
N THR A 99 -0.05 -0.30 -3.85
CA THR A 99 1.25 -0.86 -4.24
C THR A 99 2.41 -0.14 -3.56
N GLN A 100 2.34 1.19 -3.47
CA GLN A 100 3.37 2.02 -2.81
C GLN A 100 3.19 2.08 -1.29
N TRP A 101 1.95 1.90 -0.82
CA TRP A 101 1.52 1.95 0.57
C TRP A 101 0.67 0.71 0.90
N PRO A 102 1.30 -0.46 1.11
CA PRO A 102 0.58 -1.67 1.45
C PRO A 102 -0.18 -1.51 2.77
N ALA A 103 -1.40 -2.06 2.82
CA ALA A 103 -2.20 -2.08 4.04
C ALA A 103 -1.51 -2.91 5.15
N ILE A 104 -1.60 -2.48 6.41
CA ILE A 104 -1.26 -3.35 7.54
C ILE A 104 -2.42 -4.33 7.72
N GLU A 105 -2.25 -5.55 7.20
CA GLU A 105 -3.25 -6.60 7.25
C GLU A 105 -3.27 -7.38 8.57
N THR A 106 -4.41 -7.99 8.90
CA THR A 106 -4.55 -8.92 10.02
C THR A 106 -5.54 -10.05 9.73
N GLY A 107 -5.36 -11.19 10.39
CA GLY A 107 -6.32 -12.30 10.36
C GLY A 107 -7.42 -12.16 11.42
N SER A 108 -7.23 -11.29 12.41
CA SER A 108 -8.07 -11.19 13.60
C SER A 108 -9.00 -9.98 13.54
N ALA A 109 -10.24 -10.13 14.02
CA ALA A 109 -11.13 -8.97 14.24
C ALA A 109 -10.64 -8.05 15.37
N HIS A 110 -9.91 -8.62 16.33
CA HIS A 110 -9.25 -7.93 17.44
C HIS A 110 -7.73 -8.15 17.31
N PRO A 111 -6.96 -7.19 16.78
CA PRO A 111 -5.53 -7.36 16.57
C PRO A 111 -4.75 -7.30 17.90
N THR A 112 -3.83 -8.23 18.12
CA THR A 112 -2.90 -8.17 19.26
C THR A 112 -1.92 -7.01 19.07
N VAL A 113 -1.74 -6.16 20.08
CA VAL A 113 -0.82 -5.02 20.04
C VAL A 113 0.07 -4.92 21.28
N GLN A 114 1.21 -4.22 21.15
CA GLN A 114 2.20 -4.06 22.22
C GLN A 114 2.69 -2.61 22.33
N GLY A 115 2.45 -1.94 23.47
CA GLY A 115 2.88 -0.56 23.70
C GLY A 115 2.08 0.53 22.96
N VAL A 116 1.20 0.15 22.02
CA VAL A 116 0.22 1.05 21.40
C VAL A 116 -0.85 1.40 22.43
N THR A 117 -1.10 2.70 22.61
CA THR A 117 -2.05 3.25 23.58
C THR A 117 -3.30 3.86 22.94
N GLY A 118 -3.28 4.13 21.63
CA GLY A 118 -4.45 4.56 20.86
C GLY A 118 -5.46 3.43 20.57
N THR A 119 -6.61 3.79 20.01
CA THR A 119 -7.75 2.87 19.80
C THR A 119 -7.55 1.98 18.58
N VAL A 120 -7.17 0.71 18.78
CA VAL A 120 -6.93 -0.24 17.70
C VAL A 120 -8.23 -0.90 17.22
N GLY A 121 -8.44 -0.96 15.90
CA GLY A 121 -9.59 -1.59 15.27
C GLY A 121 -9.23 -2.30 13.95
N THR A 122 -10.27 -2.69 13.19
CA THR A 122 -10.12 -3.21 11.82
C THR A 122 -11.22 -2.70 10.90
N ILE A 123 -10.90 -2.60 9.61
CA ILE A 123 -11.86 -2.38 8.52
C ILE A 123 -11.68 -3.46 7.44
N THR A 124 -12.64 -3.55 6.52
CA THR A 124 -12.41 -4.26 5.25
C THR A 124 -11.60 -3.34 4.33
N GLY A 125 -10.38 -3.75 4.01
CA GLY A 125 -9.49 -3.05 3.09
C GLY A 125 -9.97 -3.14 1.63
N VAL A 126 -9.34 -2.34 0.76
CA VAL A 126 -9.70 -2.22 -0.67
C VAL A 126 -9.54 -3.51 -1.47
N ASP A 127 -8.79 -4.48 -0.95
CA ASP A 127 -8.53 -5.80 -1.53
C ASP A 127 -9.42 -6.92 -0.92
N GLY A 128 -10.33 -6.55 -0.01
CA GLY A 128 -11.23 -7.46 0.68
C GLY A 128 -10.64 -8.13 1.94
N LYS A 129 -9.38 -7.88 2.29
CA LYS A 129 -8.77 -8.37 3.54
C LYS A 129 -9.11 -7.46 4.72
N LYS A 130 -8.76 -7.85 5.95
CA LYS A 130 -8.88 -6.97 7.12
C LYS A 130 -7.64 -6.09 7.23
N GLN A 131 -7.83 -4.78 7.14
CA GLN A 131 -6.79 -3.78 7.41
C GLN A 131 -6.94 -3.30 8.86
N VAL A 132 -5.82 -3.13 9.56
CA VAL A 132 -5.76 -2.60 10.92
C VAL A 132 -5.99 -1.09 10.90
N THR A 133 -6.71 -0.58 11.90
CA THR A 133 -6.87 0.86 12.15
C THR A 133 -6.32 1.26 13.51
N LEU A 134 -5.91 2.52 13.63
CA LEU A 134 -5.57 3.19 14.89
C LEU A 134 -6.30 4.53 14.96
N ASP A 135 -7.07 4.72 16.03
CA ASP A 135 -7.99 5.86 16.26
C ASP A 135 -8.86 6.18 15.04
N GLY A 136 -9.35 5.10 14.40
CA GLY A 136 -10.22 5.14 13.24
C GLY A 136 -9.52 5.38 11.90
N HIS A 137 -8.22 5.66 11.86
CA HIS A 137 -7.45 5.78 10.61
C HIS A 137 -6.95 4.41 10.12
N PRO A 138 -7.10 4.08 8.82
CA PRO A 138 -6.44 2.92 8.21
C PRO A 138 -4.92 3.06 8.27
N LEU A 139 -4.23 1.95 8.62
CA LEU A 139 -2.78 1.91 8.71
C LEU A 139 -2.13 1.24 7.50
N TYR A 140 -0.96 1.75 7.13
CA TYR A 140 -0.16 1.29 5.99
C TYR A 140 1.31 1.16 6.38
N THR A 141 2.05 0.30 5.67
CA THR A 141 3.52 0.42 5.57
C THR A 141 3.88 1.21 4.32
N TYR A 142 5.15 1.60 4.18
CA TYR A 142 5.67 2.20 2.95
C TYR A 142 6.56 1.21 2.21
N ALA A 143 6.34 1.00 0.91
CA ALA A 143 7.13 0.05 0.11
C ALA A 143 8.59 0.50 -0.13
N GLY A 144 8.96 1.73 0.24
CA GLY A 144 10.36 2.19 0.28
C GLY A 144 11.07 1.94 1.61
N ASP A 145 10.34 1.59 2.68
CA ASP A 145 10.94 1.17 3.95
C ASP A 145 11.30 -0.32 3.88
N SER A 146 12.52 -0.66 4.29
CA SER A 146 13.12 -1.99 4.13
C SER A 146 13.48 -2.65 5.47
N SER A 147 13.71 -1.83 6.48
CA SER A 147 14.32 -2.18 7.76
C SER A 147 13.53 -1.54 8.91
N ALA A 148 13.59 -2.17 10.09
CA ALA A 148 13.02 -1.59 11.29
C ALA A 148 13.77 -0.30 11.66
N GLY A 149 13.03 0.79 11.86
CA GLY A 149 13.60 2.13 12.08
C GLY A 149 13.51 3.05 10.85
N ASP A 150 13.27 2.51 9.66
CA ASP A 150 13.07 3.31 8.44
C ASP A 150 11.79 4.15 8.55
N VAL A 151 11.87 5.42 8.17
CA VAL A 151 10.75 6.40 8.19
C VAL A 151 10.69 7.17 6.86
N THR A 152 11.08 6.53 5.76
CA THR A 152 11.34 7.21 4.48
C THR A 152 10.07 7.70 3.77
N GLY A 153 8.90 7.19 4.18
CA GLY A 153 7.59 7.67 3.77
C GLY A 153 7.11 8.93 4.51
N GLN A 154 7.82 9.38 5.55
CA GLN A 154 7.37 10.50 6.39
C GLN A 154 7.21 11.80 5.58
N GLY A 155 6.02 12.39 5.60
CA GLY A 155 5.70 13.62 4.88
C GLY A 155 5.61 13.44 3.36
N PHE A 156 5.60 12.21 2.83
CA PHE A 156 5.49 11.96 1.39
C PHE A 156 4.24 12.64 0.82
N GLY A 157 4.42 13.42 -0.25
CA GLY A 157 3.34 14.22 -0.86
C GLY A 157 2.64 15.22 0.07
N GLY A 158 3.16 15.47 1.28
CA GLY A 158 2.52 16.28 2.32
C GLY A 158 1.23 15.68 2.89
N ILE A 159 0.99 14.37 2.72
CA ILE A 159 -0.28 13.69 3.04
C ILE A 159 -0.11 12.30 3.70
N TRP A 160 1.13 11.89 3.96
CA TRP A 160 1.49 10.63 4.59
C TRP A 160 2.30 10.88 5.87
N TRP A 161 1.87 10.29 6.98
CA TRP A 161 2.41 10.63 8.30
C TRP A 161 2.64 9.38 9.14
N VAL A 162 3.81 9.30 9.77
CA VAL A 162 4.09 8.33 10.84
C VAL A 162 3.22 8.65 12.05
N VAL A 163 2.74 7.61 12.74
CA VAL A 163 1.92 7.76 13.97
C VAL A 163 2.67 7.36 15.23
N GLY A 164 2.47 8.16 16.29
CA GLY A 164 2.90 7.87 17.65
C GLY A 164 2.06 6.74 18.30
N PRO A 165 2.49 6.22 19.48
CA PRO A 165 1.79 5.13 20.17
C PRO A 165 0.33 5.45 20.51
N ASP A 166 0.00 6.73 20.65
CA ASP A 166 -1.31 7.33 20.91
C ASP A 166 -2.16 7.57 19.64
N GLY A 167 -1.69 7.13 18.47
CA GLY A 167 -2.37 7.37 17.18
C GLY A 167 -2.16 8.77 16.62
N ALA A 168 -1.46 9.67 17.32
CA ALA A 168 -1.21 11.03 16.86
C ALA A 168 -0.24 11.04 15.68
N LYS A 169 -0.56 11.84 14.65
CA LYS A 169 0.32 12.07 13.49
C LYS A 169 1.53 12.90 13.92
N ILE A 170 2.73 12.41 13.64
CA ILE A 170 3.97 13.15 13.88
C ILE A 170 4.16 14.15 12.74
N THR A 171 3.57 15.34 12.88
CA THR A 171 3.64 16.43 11.86
C THR A 171 4.54 17.59 12.27
N SER A 172 4.97 17.61 13.53
CA SER A 172 5.76 18.66 14.19
C SER A 172 6.76 18.01 15.15
N SER A 173 7.72 18.78 15.67
CA SER A 173 8.82 18.31 16.56
C SER A 173 8.37 17.88 17.98
N SER A 174 7.15 17.36 18.12
CA SER A 174 6.47 17.07 19.38
C SER A 174 6.68 15.65 19.92
N SER A 175 7.79 15.00 19.56
CA SER A 175 8.22 13.71 20.14
C SER A 175 9.35 13.88 21.18
N THR A 176 9.34 14.99 21.92
CA THR A 176 9.88 14.99 23.28
C THR A 176 8.80 14.37 24.18
N PRO A 177 8.92 13.10 24.64
CA PRO A 177 8.07 12.64 25.72
C PRO A 177 8.33 13.54 26.92
N SER A 178 7.25 14.02 27.56
CA SER A 178 7.35 14.78 28.81
C SER A 178 7.80 13.84 29.93
N SER A 179 9.11 13.58 29.98
CA SER A 179 9.79 13.16 31.20
C SER A 179 9.69 14.32 32.18
N GLY A 180 8.54 14.40 32.86
CA GLY A 180 8.27 15.29 33.98
C GLY A 180 9.13 14.95 35.18
N GLY A 181 10.44 15.17 35.06
CA GLY A 181 11.38 15.08 36.16
C GLY A 181 11.25 16.31 37.05
N GLY A 182 10.96 16.08 38.33
CA GLY A 182 11.27 17.04 39.40
C GLY A 182 10.10 17.73 40.08
N TYR A 183 9.66 17.14 41.18
CA TYR A 183 9.43 17.92 42.41
C TYR A 183 9.79 17.07 43.64
N THR A 184 11.04 17.22 44.08
CA THR A 184 11.48 16.91 45.44
C THR A 184 11.76 18.21 46.18
N LYS A 185 10.85 18.65 47.05
CA LYS A 185 11.15 19.27 48.34
C LYS A 185 9.92 19.28 49.23
#